data_AF-A0A7X6P862-F1
#
_entry.id   AF-A0A7X6P862-F1
#
_cell.length_a   1.000
_cell.length_b   1.000
_cell.length_c   1.000
_cell.angle_alpha   90.00
_cell.angle_beta   90.00
_cell.angle_gamma   90.00
#
_symmetry.space_group_name_H-M   'P 1'
#
loop_
_entity.id
_entity.type
_entity.pdbx_description
1 polymer ?
#
loop_
_entity_poly.entity_id
_entity_poly.type
_entity_poly.pdbx_seq_one_letter_code
_entity_poly.pdbx_strand_id
1 'polypeptide(L)'
;MTFPELVSAYLNEGNDLLKNKIVDYLNTNNFSEEDWSPIIHLLFNPYSNTVSALAWLALIANSHQDEELAKSLNLNPGQFSELFQSRLRKASFPVVDQQSNGILAEVLIFPFSSTESRAICFNKIYAEQANMLAQLTGRSFLMVFTEDFVGDSWMAATAAALIADNPDELRDFCFTGAVNESGKIMPPAQLAEKKKCCEARGKKLITSVKSLEELEFWLNSSELPVPVVQ
;
A
#
# COMPACT_ATOMS: atom_id res chain seq x y z
N MET A 1 -31.25 5.94 -2.60
CA MET A 1 -30.16 5.18 -3.22
C MET A 1 -29.60 4.30 -2.13
N THR A 2 -29.76 2.99 -2.25
CA THR A 2 -29.17 2.01 -1.34
C THR A 2 -27.66 1.95 -1.56
N PHE A 3 -26.91 1.33 -0.64
CA PHE A 3 -25.47 1.17 -0.84
C PHE A 3 -25.12 0.30 -2.08
N PRO A 4 -25.79 -0.82 -2.36
CA PRO A 4 -25.59 -1.56 -3.62
C PRO A 4 -25.82 -0.72 -4.89
N GLU A 5 -26.85 0.13 -4.90
CA GLU A 5 -27.11 1.06 -6.02
C GLU A 5 -25.99 2.10 -6.16
N LEU A 6 -25.50 2.62 -5.03
CA LEU A 6 -24.40 3.58 -5.00
C LEU A 6 -23.09 2.96 -5.52
N VAL A 7 -22.75 1.75 -5.10
CA VAL A 7 -21.58 1.01 -5.60
C VAL A 7 -21.70 0.76 -7.11
N SER A 8 -22.87 0.34 -7.57
CA SER A 8 -23.10 0.11 -9.00
C SER A 8 -22.92 1.38 -9.83
N ALA A 9 -23.45 2.51 -9.35
CA ALA A 9 -23.24 3.81 -9.99
C ALA A 9 -21.75 4.21 -9.98
N TYR A 10 -21.06 4.02 -8.84
CA TYR A 10 -19.64 4.34 -8.69
C TYR A 10 -18.76 3.55 -9.66
N LEU A 11 -18.97 2.24 -9.78
CA LEU A 11 -18.20 1.37 -10.67
C LEU A 11 -18.46 1.67 -12.17
N ASN A 12 -19.63 2.20 -12.51
CA ASN A 12 -19.98 2.56 -13.88
C ASN A 12 -19.50 3.95 -14.30
N GLU A 13 -19.65 4.94 -13.42
CA GLU A 13 -19.42 6.36 -13.76
C GLU A 13 -18.05 6.88 -13.30
N GLY A 14 -17.54 6.39 -12.16
CA GLY A 14 -16.25 6.80 -11.59
C GLY A 14 -16.06 8.31 -11.45
N ASN A 15 -16.69 8.93 -10.46
CA ASN A 15 -16.52 10.37 -10.19
C ASN A 15 -16.34 10.69 -8.70
N ASP A 16 -15.79 11.88 -8.41
CA ASP A 16 -15.46 12.32 -7.05
C ASP A 16 -16.67 12.41 -6.12
N LEU A 17 -17.85 12.76 -6.63
CA LEU A 17 -19.07 12.82 -5.81
C LEU A 17 -19.47 11.42 -5.31
N LEU A 18 -19.43 10.42 -6.20
CA LEU A 18 -19.74 9.04 -5.85
C LEU A 18 -18.64 8.44 -4.96
N LYS A 19 -17.36 8.72 -5.27
CA LYS A 19 -16.22 8.37 -4.43
C LYS A 19 -16.43 8.84 -2.98
N ASN A 20 -16.74 10.12 -2.78
CA ASN A 20 -16.90 10.70 -1.45
C ASN A 20 -18.05 10.03 -0.68
N LYS A 21 -19.18 9.75 -1.35
CA LYS A 21 -20.30 9.02 -0.72
C LYS A 21 -19.92 7.60 -0.31
N ILE A 22 -19.16 6.89 -1.14
CA ILE A 22 -18.65 5.54 -0.82
C ILE A 22 -17.69 5.61 0.37
N VAL A 23 -16.76 6.56 0.37
CA VAL A 23 -15.81 6.78 1.47
C VAL A 23 -16.56 7.07 2.78
N ASP A 24 -17.53 7.98 2.76
CA ASP A 24 -18.35 8.32 3.91
C ASP A 24 -19.08 7.09 4.47
N TYR A 25 -19.66 6.25 3.59
CA TYR A 25 -20.33 5.02 3.98
C TYR A 25 -19.36 4.01 4.62
N LEU A 26 -18.22 3.74 3.98
CA LEU A 26 -17.22 2.80 4.49
C LEU A 26 -16.67 3.24 5.84
N ASN A 27 -16.52 4.55 6.07
CA ASN A 27 -16.05 5.10 7.34
C ASN A 27 -17.04 4.94 8.50
N THR A 28 -18.33 4.68 8.23
CA THR A 28 -19.29 4.38 9.30
C THR A 28 -18.99 3.06 10.00
N ASN A 29 -18.33 2.12 9.30
CA ASN A 29 -18.06 0.77 9.75
C ASN A 29 -19.28 0.04 10.34
N ASN A 30 -20.48 0.35 9.84
CA ASN A 30 -21.75 -0.23 10.27
C ASN A 30 -22.42 -0.89 9.08
N PHE A 31 -22.05 -2.15 8.82
CA PHE A 31 -22.45 -2.88 7.63
C PHE A 31 -23.52 -3.94 7.94
N SER A 32 -24.42 -4.13 6.99
CA SER A 32 -25.40 -5.20 6.97
C SER A 32 -24.95 -6.34 6.04
N GLU A 33 -25.60 -7.50 6.11
CA GLU A 33 -25.24 -8.67 5.29
C GLU A 33 -25.31 -8.38 3.77
N GLU A 34 -26.21 -7.49 3.34
CA GLU A 34 -26.34 -7.10 1.92
C GLU A 34 -25.20 -6.18 1.43
N ASP A 35 -24.41 -5.60 2.33
CA ASP A 35 -23.32 -4.69 1.99
C ASP A 35 -22.03 -5.41 1.59
N TRP A 36 -21.83 -6.66 2.02
CA TRP A 36 -20.55 -7.36 1.87
C TRP A 36 -20.18 -7.62 0.41
N SER A 37 -21.13 -8.10 -0.41
CA SER A 37 -20.89 -8.31 -1.84
C SER A 37 -20.52 -7.00 -2.56
N PRO A 38 -21.27 -5.87 -2.37
CA PRO A 38 -20.84 -4.57 -2.86
C PRO A 38 -19.45 -4.13 -2.38
N ILE A 39 -19.10 -4.31 -1.09
CA ILE A 39 -17.77 -4.00 -0.55
C ILE A 39 -16.68 -4.79 -1.28
N ILE A 40 -16.89 -6.09 -1.49
CA ILE A 40 -15.96 -6.94 -2.23
C ILE A 40 -15.77 -6.45 -3.67
N HIS A 41 -16.84 -6.01 -4.35
CA HIS A 41 -16.73 -5.46 -5.70
C HIS A 41 -15.89 -4.17 -5.78
N LEU A 42 -15.88 -3.35 -4.72
CA LEU A 42 -15.04 -2.15 -4.65
C LEU A 42 -13.53 -2.45 -4.61
N LEU A 43 -13.12 -3.69 -4.39
CA LEU A 43 -11.71 -4.08 -4.41
C LEU A 43 -11.14 -4.16 -5.84
N PHE A 44 -11.88 -4.65 -6.82
CA PHE A 44 -11.26 -5.15 -8.06
C PHE A 44 -11.23 -4.17 -9.23
N ASN A 45 -12.03 -3.10 -9.19
CA ASN A 45 -12.07 -2.07 -10.24
C ASN A 45 -12.48 -0.70 -9.68
N PRO A 46 -11.81 -0.15 -8.65
CA PRO A 46 -12.20 1.16 -8.15
C PRO A 46 -11.77 2.27 -9.14
N TYR A 47 -12.51 3.37 -9.13
CA TYR A 47 -12.01 4.65 -9.64
C TYR A 47 -10.86 5.22 -8.77
N SER A 48 -10.78 4.80 -7.49
CA SER A 48 -9.87 5.34 -6.48
C SER A 48 -9.23 4.25 -5.61
N ASN A 49 -7.91 4.33 -5.44
CA ASN A 49 -7.13 3.52 -4.50
C ASN A 49 -7.70 3.60 -3.07
N THR A 50 -8.07 4.80 -2.63
CA THR A 50 -8.63 5.04 -1.29
C THR A 50 -9.86 4.18 -1.05
N VAL A 51 -10.73 4.03 -2.06
CA VAL A 51 -11.94 3.21 -1.95
C VAL A 51 -11.60 1.74 -1.79
N SER A 52 -10.67 1.19 -2.57
CA SER A 52 -10.22 -0.19 -2.38
C SER A 52 -9.53 -0.42 -1.05
N ALA A 53 -8.73 0.54 -0.58
CA ALA A 53 -8.10 0.44 0.73
C ALA A 53 -9.13 0.40 1.86
N LEU A 54 -10.13 1.29 1.83
CA LEU A 54 -11.20 1.31 2.83
C LEU A 54 -12.08 0.08 2.75
N ALA A 55 -12.41 -0.41 1.55
CA ALA A 55 -13.16 -1.65 1.38
C ALA A 55 -12.39 -2.85 1.97
N TRP A 56 -11.09 -2.95 1.70
CA TRP A 56 -10.25 -3.99 2.29
C TRP A 56 -10.18 -3.88 3.82
N LEU A 57 -9.96 -2.67 4.34
CA LEU A 57 -9.92 -2.43 5.79
C LEU A 57 -11.26 -2.72 6.48
N ALA A 58 -12.39 -2.47 5.82
CA ALA A 58 -13.72 -2.84 6.31
C ALA A 58 -13.86 -4.35 6.50
N LEU A 59 -13.39 -5.15 5.53
CA LEU A 59 -13.37 -6.61 5.64
C LEU A 59 -12.51 -7.06 6.84
N ILE A 60 -11.30 -6.51 6.94
CA ILE A 60 -10.36 -6.82 8.05
C ILE A 60 -10.97 -6.46 9.41
N ALA A 61 -11.51 -5.25 9.56
CA ALA A 61 -12.06 -4.75 10.82
C ALA A 61 -13.25 -5.58 11.34
N ASN A 62 -14.01 -6.19 10.43
CA ASN A 62 -15.17 -7.01 10.77
C ASN A 62 -14.89 -8.52 10.70
N SER A 63 -13.63 -8.92 10.48
CA SER A 63 -13.24 -10.32 10.25
C SER A 63 -14.08 -11.02 9.18
N HIS A 64 -14.57 -10.27 8.18
CA HIS A 64 -15.46 -10.81 7.15
C HIS A 64 -14.65 -11.58 6.11
N GLN A 65 -14.63 -12.91 6.25
CA GLN A 65 -13.97 -13.82 5.32
C GLN A 65 -15.00 -14.41 4.35
N ASP A 66 -14.78 -14.17 3.06
CA ASP A 66 -15.63 -14.67 1.97
C ASP A 66 -14.87 -15.66 1.07
N GLU A 67 -15.49 -16.81 0.78
CA GLU A 67 -14.85 -17.88 0.00
C GLU A 67 -14.64 -17.49 -1.47
N GLU A 68 -15.57 -16.73 -2.07
CA GLU A 68 -15.47 -16.29 -3.46
C GLU A 68 -14.38 -15.23 -3.64
N LEU A 69 -14.21 -14.36 -2.64
CA LEU A 69 -13.07 -13.45 -2.57
C LEU A 69 -11.75 -14.22 -2.47
N ALA A 70 -11.65 -15.22 -1.59
CA ALA A 70 -10.44 -16.04 -1.49
C ALA A 70 -10.08 -16.71 -2.83
N LYS A 71 -11.08 -17.26 -3.54
CA LYS A 71 -10.92 -17.81 -4.89
C LYS A 71 -10.48 -16.75 -5.91
N SER A 72 -11.10 -15.57 -5.88
CA SER A 72 -10.78 -14.45 -6.77
C SER A 72 -9.34 -13.93 -6.58
N LEU A 73 -8.83 -14.00 -5.35
CA LEU A 73 -7.44 -13.71 -5.00
C LEU A 73 -6.48 -14.88 -5.27
N ASN A 74 -6.99 -16.02 -5.71
CA ASN A 74 -6.27 -17.28 -5.86
C ASN A 74 -5.51 -17.65 -4.58
N LEU A 75 -6.17 -17.55 -3.42
CA LEU A 75 -5.64 -17.91 -2.11
C LEU A 75 -6.34 -19.15 -1.58
N ASN A 76 -5.57 -20.05 -0.96
CA ASN A 76 -6.17 -21.12 -0.18
C ASN A 76 -6.70 -20.57 1.16
N PRO A 77 -7.56 -21.31 1.89
CA PRO A 77 -8.17 -20.83 3.14
C PRO A 77 -7.14 -20.41 4.21
N GLY A 78 -6.00 -21.10 4.29
CA GLY A 78 -4.93 -20.76 5.23
C GLY A 78 -4.30 -19.42 4.90
N GLN A 79 -3.91 -19.21 3.64
CA GLN A 79 -3.33 -17.96 3.15
C GLN A 79 -4.31 -16.78 3.30
N PHE A 80 -5.59 -17.01 3.02
CA PHE A 80 -6.59 -15.98 3.16
C PHE A 80 -6.78 -15.59 4.63
N SER A 81 -6.84 -16.57 5.54
CA SER A 81 -6.92 -16.31 6.98
C SER A 81 -5.69 -15.57 7.52
N GLU A 82 -4.48 -15.89 7.02
CA GLU A 82 -3.25 -15.16 7.38
C GLU A 82 -3.35 -13.67 7.09
N LEU A 83 -4.00 -13.25 5.99
CA LEU A 83 -4.16 -11.83 5.68
C LEU A 83 -4.90 -11.06 6.80
N PHE A 84 -5.92 -11.67 7.41
CA PHE A 84 -6.70 -11.08 8.50
C PHE A 84 -5.97 -11.08 9.84
N GLN A 85 -5.03 -12.01 10.01
CA GLN A 85 -4.24 -12.17 11.24
C GLN A 85 -2.88 -11.48 11.16
N SER A 86 -2.46 -11.09 9.95
CA SER A 86 -1.14 -10.52 9.71
C SER A 86 -0.95 -9.21 10.46
N ARG A 87 0.26 -9.01 10.99
CA ARG A 87 0.66 -7.69 11.50
C ARG A 87 0.74 -6.74 10.31
N LEU A 88 -0.21 -5.80 10.25
CA LEU A 88 -0.24 -4.73 9.26
C LEU A 88 1.10 -3.98 9.25
N ARG A 89 1.74 -3.94 8.09
CA ARG A 89 2.97 -3.17 7.84
C ARG A 89 2.60 -1.92 7.05
N LYS A 90 3.16 -0.77 7.45
CA LYS A 90 2.87 0.53 6.83
C LYS A 90 4.15 1.23 6.45
N ALA A 91 4.16 1.89 5.30
CA ALA A 91 5.21 2.83 4.93
C ALA A 91 4.62 4.02 4.18
N SER A 92 5.20 5.20 4.39
CA SER A 92 4.75 6.43 3.75
C SER A 92 5.68 6.82 2.60
N PHE A 93 5.12 7.42 1.55
CA PHE A 93 5.86 7.97 0.42
C PHE A 93 5.25 9.29 -0.04
N PRO A 94 6.09 10.29 -0.40
CA PRO A 94 5.59 11.56 -0.91
C PRO A 94 5.26 11.44 -2.40
N VAL A 95 4.11 11.97 -2.78
CA VAL A 95 3.69 12.18 -4.17
C VAL A 95 3.55 13.69 -4.36
N VAL A 96 4.14 14.19 -5.44
CA VAL A 96 4.09 15.62 -5.77
C VAL A 96 3.48 15.75 -7.17
N ASP A 97 2.48 16.61 -7.29
CA ASP A 97 1.82 16.87 -8.57
C ASP A 97 2.61 17.88 -9.42
N GLN A 98 2.10 18.18 -10.62
CA GLN A 98 2.73 19.15 -11.52
C GLN A 98 2.72 20.60 -10.98
N GLN A 99 1.85 20.89 -10.01
CA GLN A 99 1.74 22.19 -9.36
C GLN A 99 2.58 22.28 -8.08
N SER A 100 3.40 21.26 -7.80
CA SER A 100 4.22 21.14 -6.59
C SER A 100 3.41 20.99 -5.29
N ASN A 101 2.14 20.58 -5.38
CA ASN A 101 1.36 20.16 -4.22
C ASN A 101 1.78 18.74 -3.84
N GLY A 102 2.23 18.60 -2.60
CA GLY A 102 2.68 17.33 -2.04
C GLY A 102 1.62 16.67 -1.17
N ILE A 103 1.24 15.45 -1.52
CA ILE A 103 0.53 14.54 -0.63
C ILE A 103 1.50 13.51 -0.06
N LEU A 104 1.25 13.08 1.17
CA LEU A 104 1.96 11.96 1.76
C LEU A 104 1.02 10.77 1.76
N ALA A 105 1.26 9.85 0.83
CA ALA A 105 0.49 8.63 0.70
C ALA A 105 1.10 7.52 1.55
N GLU A 106 0.30 6.51 1.86
CA GLU A 106 0.74 5.31 2.56
C GLU A 106 0.41 4.06 1.76
N VAL A 107 1.31 3.08 1.88
CA VAL A 107 1.05 1.71 1.47
C VAL A 107 0.82 0.87 2.72
N LEU A 108 -0.24 0.07 2.68
CA LEU A 108 -0.60 -0.90 3.69
C LEU A 108 -0.32 -2.29 3.15
N ILE A 109 0.46 -3.08 3.89
CA ILE A 109 0.92 -4.40 3.47
C ILE A 109 0.45 -5.45 4.47
N PHE A 110 -0.15 -6.51 3.92
CA PHE A 110 -0.66 -7.68 4.62
C PHE A 110 0.11 -8.91 4.14
N PRO A 111 1.18 -9.32 4.87
CA PRO A 111 1.96 -10.50 4.51
C PRO A 111 1.14 -11.79 4.61
N PHE A 112 1.46 -12.75 3.73
CA PHE A 112 0.96 -14.12 3.82
C PHE A 112 2.03 -15.11 3.36
N SER A 113 1.87 -16.38 3.69
CA SER A 113 2.77 -17.47 3.37
C SER A 113 2.47 -18.04 1.98
N SER A 114 3.48 -18.23 1.15
CA SER A 114 3.34 -18.85 -0.18
C SER A 114 4.62 -19.58 -0.55
N THR A 115 4.51 -20.66 -1.32
CA THR A 115 5.66 -21.39 -1.85
C THR A 115 6.43 -20.56 -2.87
N GLU A 116 5.70 -19.81 -3.69
CA GLU A 116 6.26 -18.85 -4.64
C GLU A 116 5.89 -17.44 -4.17
N SER A 117 6.89 -16.55 -4.12
CA SER A 117 6.70 -15.16 -3.73
C SER A 117 5.78 -14.47 -4.72
N ARG A 118 4.71 -13.82 -4.25
CA ARG A 118 3.77 -13.09 -5.11
C ARG A 118 3.10 -11.93 -4.40
N ALA A 119 2.68 -10.94 -5.18
CA ALA A 119 1.93 -9.80 -4.68
C ALA A 119 0.49 -9.82 -5.19
N ILE A 120 -0.43 -9.36 -4.32
CA ILE A 120 -1.79 -9.00 -4.69
C ILE A 120 -1.89 -7.48 -4.59
N CYS A 121 -2.14 -6.82 -5.73
CA CYS A 121 -2.40 -5.38 -5.79
C CYS A 121 -3.73 -5.17 -6.52
N PHE A 122 -4.69 -4.55 -5.83
CA PHE A 122 -5.99 -4.23 -6.41
C PHE A 122 -5.91 -3.23 -7.56
N ASN A 123 -4.95 -2.32 -7.51
CA ASN A 123 -4.66 -1.44 -8.64
C ASN A 123 -3.82 -2.18 -9.69
N LYS A 124 -4.49 -2.61 -10.77
CA LYS A 124 -3.89 -3.37 -11.87
C LYS A 124 -2.72 -2.67 -12.56
N ILE A 125 -2.66 -1.33 -12.52
CA ILE A 125 -1.55 -0.55 -13.09
C ILE A 125 -0.22 -0.90 -12.40
N TYR A 126 -0.28 -1.26 -11.11
CA TYR A 126 0.88 -1.52 -10.27
C TYR A 126 1.13 -3.01 -9.99
N ALA A 127 0.31 -3.90 -10.55
CA ALA A 127 0.35 -5.33 -10.23
C ALA A 127 1.67 -6.02 -10.67
N GLU A 128 2.23 -5.64 -11.81
CA GLU A 128 3.51 -6.19 -12.29
C GLU A 128 4.67 -5.75 -11.40
N GLN A 129 4.74 -4.46 -11.07
CA GLN A 129 5.76 -3.89 -10.18
C GLN A 129 5.65 -4.46 -8.76
N ALA A 130 4.43 -4.69 -8.27
CA ALA A 130 4.21 -5.32 -6.97
C ALA A 130 4.74 -6.76 -6.98
N ASN A 131 4.49 -7.53 -8.05
CA ASN A 131 5.02 -8.88 -8.19
C ASN A 131 6.55 -8.90 -8.32
N MET A 132 7.15 -7.95 -9.03
CA MET A 132 8.60 -7.78 -9.05
C MET A 132 9.16 -7.59 -7.63
N LEU A 133 8.54 -6.73 -6.81
CA LEU A 133 8.96 -6.54 -5.41
C LEU A 133 8.80 -7.80 -4.57
N ALA A 134 7.74 -8.60 -4.79
CA ALA A 134 7.59 -9.89 -4.12
C ALA A 134 8.76 -10.83 -4.44
N GLN A 135 9.19 -10.91 -5.70
CA GLN A 135 10.35 -11.72 -6.09
C GLN A 135 11.65 -11.20 -5.47
N LEU A 136 11.89 -9.89 -5.56
CA LEU A 136 13.12 -9.27 -5.07
C LEU A 136 13.27 -9.37 -3.55
N THR A 137 12.16 -9.29 -2.80
CA THR A 137 12.17 -9.36 -1.34
C THR A 137 11.97 -10.78 -0.80
N GLY A 138 11.59 -11.74 -1.66
CA GLY A 138 11.23 -13.09 -1.23
C GLY A 138 9.99 -13.15 -0.31
N ARG A 139 9.09 -12.16 -0.41
CA ARG A 139 7.90 -12.04 0.45
C ARG A 139 6.63 -12.10 -0.38
N SER A 140 5.61 -12.77 0.15
CA SER A 140 4.24 -12.69 -0.39
C SER A 140 3.37 -11.76 0.42
N PHE A 141 2.59 -10.93 -0.27
CA PHE A 141 1.81 -9.89 0.39
C PHE A 141 0.64 -9.40 -0.45
N LEU A 142 -0.40 -8.91 0.23
CA LEU A 142 -1.41 -8.05 -0.35
C LEU A 142 -1.07 -6.60 0.00
N MET A 143 -1.23 -5.69 -0.97
CA MET A 143 -1.01 -4.27 -0.76
C MET A 143 -2.20 -3.41 -1.18
N VAL A 144 -2.47 -2.35 -0.43
CA VAL A 144 -3.42 -1.28 -0.77
C VAL A 144 -2.80 0.09 -0.51
N PHE A 145 -3.26 1.11 -1.23
CA PHE A 145 -2.78 2.48 -1.08
C PHE A 145 -3.87 3.37 -0.50
N THR A 146 -3.51 4.23 0.45
CA THR A 146 -4.49 5.10 1.12
C THR A 146 -4.92 6.29 0.26
N GLU A 147 -4.11 6.66 -0.74
CA GLU A 147 -4.33 7.83 -1.60
C GLU A 147 -4.34 7.47 -3.08
N ASP A 148 -5.00 8.32 -3.87
CA ASP A 148 -4.89 8.32 -5.32
C ASP A 148 -3.62 9.04 -5.74
N PHE A 149 -2.83 8.41 -6.61
CA PHE A 149 -1.59 8.99 -7.12
C PHE A 149 -1.22 8.41 -8.48
N VAL A 150 -0.22 9.03 -9.11
CA VAL A 150 0.43 8.54 -10.33
C VAL A 150 1.93 8.46 -10.08
N GLY A 151 2.58 7.47 -10.72
CA GLY A 151 4.02 7.23 -10.63
C GLY A 151 4.40 6.00 -9.80
N ASP A 152 5.70 5.87 -9.57
CA ASP A 152 6.38 4.66 -9.07
C ASP A 152 7.12 4.92 -7.73
N SER A 153 6.92 6.09 -7.14
CA SER A 153 7.63 6.52 -5.92
C SER A 153 7.31 5.65 -4.70
N TRP A 154 6.24 4.87 -4.77
CA TRP A 154 5.80 3.94 -3.74
C TRP A 154 6.67 2.70 -3.61
N MET A 155 7.43 2.30 -4.65
CA MET A 155 8.11 1.00 -4.67
C MET A 155 9.15 0.87 -3.56
N ALA A 156 9.95 1.92 -3.33
CA ALA A 156 10.92 1.95 -2.22
C ALA A 156 10.24 1.88 -0.84
N ALA A 157 9.08 2.51 -0.66
CA ALA A 157 8.31 2.44 0.59
C ALA A 157 7.75 1.04 0.83
N THR A 158 7.21 0.41 -0.22
CA THR A 158 6.75 -0.98 -0.14
C THR A 158 7.90 -1.92 0.23
N ALA A 159 9.06 -1.79 -0.42
CA ALA A 159 10.22 -2.59 -0.09
C ALA A 159 10.68 -2.39 1.37
N ALA A 160 10.71 -1.15 1.86
CA ALA A 160 11.05 -0.86 3.25
C ALA A 160 10.10 -1.56 4.23
N ALA A 161 8.79 -1.51 3.98
CA ALA A 161 7.79 -2.19 4.81
C ALA A 161 7.94 -3.73 4.79
N LEU A 162 8.35 -4.32 3.67
CA LEU A 162 8.58 -5.76 3.54
C LEU A 162 9.86 -6.24 4.22
N ILE A 163 10.91 -5.42 4.15
CA ILE A 163 12.27 -5.76 4.62
C ILE A 163 12.46 -5.48 6.11
N ALA A 164 11.85 -4.43 6.65
CA ALA A 164 12.03 -4.06 8.06
C ALA A 164 11.60 -5.20 8.99
N ASP A 165 12.47 -5.58 9.92
CA ASP A 165 12.15 -6.56 10.96
C ASP A 165 11.07 -6.00 11.89
N ASN A 166 11.17 -4.72 12.24
CA ASN A 166 10.19 -4.00 13.04
C ASN A 166 9.51 -2.87 12.24
N PRO A 167 8.28 -3.08 11.73
CA PRO A 167 7.60 -2.07 10.90
C PRO A 167 7.25 -0.77 11.66
N ASP A 168 7.21 -0.78 12.99
CA ASP A 168 6.89 0.42 13.79
C ASP A 168 8.01 1.47 13.76
N GLU A 169 9.22 1.08 13.36
CA GLU A 169 10.37 1.97 13.18
C GLU A 169 10.24 2.83 11.93
N LEU A 170 9.41 2.40 10.97
CA LEU A 170 9.14 3.16 9.74
C LEU A 170 8.27 4.40 9.96
N ARG A 171 7.66 4.55 11.15
CA ARG A 171 6.64 5.59 11.41
C ARG A 171 7.15 7.01 11.13
N ASP A 172 8.42 7.27 11.43
CA ASP A 172 9.04 8.59 11.35
C ASP A 172 9.70 8.84 9.99
N PHE A 173 9.67 7.85 9.10
CA PHE A 173 10.34 7.88 7.81
C PHE A 173 9.38 7.93 6.64
N CYS A 174 9.89 8.43 5.52
CA CYS A 174 9.28 8.31 4.22
C CYS A 174 10.32 7.80 3.24
N PHE A 175 9.86 7.04 2.26
CA PHE A 175 10.71 6.50 1.21
C PHE A 175 10.19 6.96 -0.14
N THR A 176 11.07 7.05 -1.13
CA THR A 176 10.70 7.40 -2.50
C THR A 176 11.65 6.73 -3.47
N GLY A 177 11.13 6.36 -4.63
CA GLY A 177 11.94 5.88 -5.76
C GLY A 177 11.34 4.63 -6.38
N ALA A 178 11.48 4.54 -7.70
CA ALA A 178 11.19 3.32 -8.44
C ALA A 178 12.24 2.25 -8.11
N VAL A 179 11.87 0.98 -8.16
CA VAL A 179 12.82 -0.13 -8.05
C VAL A 179 12.83 -0.88 -9.38
N ASN A 180 14.02 -1.14 -9.92
CA ASN A 180 14.15 -1.93 -11.15
C ASN A 180 14.31 -3.43 -10.84
N GLU A 181 14.36 -4.25 -11.89
CA GLU A 181 14.49 -5.71 -11.79
C GLU A 181 15.78 -6.18 -11.10
N SER A 182 16.80 -5.33 -10.99
CA SER A 182 18.05 -5.64 -10.27
C SER A 182 18.02 -5.18 -8.81
N GLY A 183 16.88 -4.76 -8.28
CA GLY A 183 16.77 -4.24 -6.91
C GLY A 183 17.40 -2.86 -6.70
N LYS A 184 17.71 -2.11 -7.76
CA LYS A 184 18.25 -0.75 -7.66
C LYS A 184 17.12 0.26 -7.48
N ILE A 185 17.30 1.18 -6.53
CA ILE A 185 16.39 2.30 -6.27
C ILE A 185 16.80 3.47 -7.17
N MET A 186 15.89 3.88 -8.04
CA MET A 186 16.10 4.96 -8.99
C MET A 186 15.94 6.32 -8.31
N PRO A 187 16.79 7.32 -8.65
CA PRO A 187 16.67 8.66 -8.09
C PRO A 187 15.27 9.25 -8.36
N PRO A 188 14.58 9.75 -7.32
CA PRO A 188 13.24 10.30 -7.48
C PRO A 188 13.28 11.65 -8.20
N ALA A 189 12.28 11.91 -9.04
CA ALA A 189 12.00 13.27 -9.51
C ALA A 189 11.50 14.16 -8.34
N GLN A 190 11.68 15.48 -8.48
CA GLN A 190 11.15 16.51 -7.56
C GLN A 190 11.54 16.28 -6.09
N LEU A 191 12.83 15.98 -5.87
CA LEU A 191 13.33 15.60 -4.55
C LEU A 191 13.17 16.73 -3.51
N ALA A 192 13.33 17.99 -3.91
CA ALA A 192 13.21 19.13 -3.01
C ALA A 192 11.77 19.31 -2.52
N GLU A 193 10.79 19.17 -3.41
CA GLU A 193 9.37 19.26 -3.12
C GLU A 193 8.91 18.09 -2.24
N LYS A 194 9.37 16.87 -2.56
CA LYS A 194 9.11 15.67 -1.76
C LYS A 194 9.66 15.80 -0.35
N LYS A 195 10.87 16.36 -0.21
CA LYS A 195 11.49 16.60 1.11
C LYS A 195 10.65 17.57 1.94
N LYS A 196 10.23 18.70 1.36
CA LYS A 196 9.35 19.67 2.02
C LYS A 196 8.00 19.03 2.42
N CYS A 197 7.43 18.19 1.56
CA CYS A 197 6.17 17.49 1.82
C CYS A 197 6.26 16.55 3.04
N CYS A 198 7.37 15.84 3.20
CA CYS A 198 7.62 14.98 4.35
C CYS A 198 7.88 15.79 5.64
N GLU A 199 8.71 16.83 5.55
CA GLU A 199 9.06 17.69 6.70
C GLU A 199 7.82 18.40 7.28
N ALA A 200 6.93 18.87 6.41
CA ALA A 200 5.65 19.48 6.82
C ALA A 200 4.74 18.53 7.62
N ARG A 201 4.98 17.22 7.54
CA ARG A 201 4.24 16.17 8.26
C ARG A 201 5.08 15.49 9.34
N GLY A 202 6.21 16.09 9.72
CA GLY A 202 7.08 15.60 10.79
C GLY A 202 7.86 14.33 10.43
N LYS A 203 7.97 13.97 9.15
CA LYS A 203 8.67 12.75 8.70
C LYS A 203 9.97 13.07 7.97
N LYS A 204 10.94 12.15 8.07
CA LYS A 204 12.25 12.24 7.41
C LYS A 204 12.25 11.45 6.09
N LEU A 205 12.52 12.11 4.98
CA LEU A 205 12.66 11.44 3.68
C LEU A 205 14.03 10.76 3.56
N ILE A 206 14.04 9.46 3.34
CA ILE A 206 15.24 8.66 3.08
C ILE A 206 15.55 8.70 1.58
N THR A 207 16.75 9.19 1.22
CA THR A 207 17.18 9.37 -0.18
C THR A 207 18.58 8.85 -0.47
N SER A 208 19.34 8.44 0.56
CA SER A 208 20.73 8.01 0.43
C SER A 208 20.87 6.56 -0.03
N VAL A 209 19.82 5.76 0.15
CA VAL A 209 19.78 4.32 -0.16
C VAL A 209 19.55 4.11 -1.65
N LYS A 210 20.40 3.28 -2.29
CA LYS A 210 20.45 3.09 -3.74
C LYS A 210 20.08 1.68 -4.20
N SER A 211 20.01 0.71 -3.30
CA SER A 211 19.54 -0.65 -3.60
C SER A 211 18.72 -1.23 -2.45
N LEU A 212 18.01 -2.33 -2.72
CA LEU A 212 17.29 -3.08 -1.70
C LEU A 212 18.25 -3.71 -0.66
N GLU A 213 19.46 -4.11 -1.05
CA GLU A 213 20.44 -4.63 -0.08
C GLU A 213 20.93 -3.52 0.88
N GLU A 214 21.18 -2.32 0.36
CA GLU A 214 21.51 -1.17 1.21
C GLU A 214 20.34 -0.80 2.13
N LEU A 215 19.10 -0.94 1.64
CA LEU A 215 17.89 -0.68 2.43
C LEU A 215 17.75 -1.68 3.57
N GLU A 216 17.97 -2.97 3.29
CA GLU A 216 17.96 -4.04 4.28
C GLU A 216 19.02 -3.83 5.36
N PHE A 217 20.25 -3.52 4.95
CA PHE A 217 21.31 -3.18 5.89
C PHE A 217 20.91 -1.98 6.76
N TRP A 218 20.38 -0.92 6.17
CA TRP A 218 20.02 0.30 6.91
C TRP A 218 18.86 0.08 7.90
N LEU A 219 17.88 -0.74 7.55
CA LEU A 219 16.70 -1.01 8.38
C LEU A 219 16.98 -2.00 9.51
N ASN A 220 17.86 -2.97 9.29
CA ASN A 220 18.01 -4.12 10.18
C ASN A 220 19.41 -4.23 10.81
N SER A 221 20.37 -3.34 10.50
CA SER A 221 21.65 -3.35 11.21
C SER A 221 21.49 -2.90 12.66
N SER A 222 21.89 -3.75 13.59
CA SER A 222 22.07 -3.40 15.01
C SER A 222 23.23 -2.42 15.23
N GLU A 223 24.11 -2.30 14.23
CA GLU A 223 25.25 -1.39 14.21
C GLU A 223 24.90 -0.17 13.35
N LEU A 224 24.42 0.90 13.99
CA LEU A 224 24.62 2.24 13.45
C LEU A 224 26.13 2.49 13.45
N PRO A 225 26.80 2.73 12.30
CA PRO A 225 28.18 3.16 12.33
C PRO A 225 28.22 4.49 13.10
N VAL A 226 28.81 4.43 14.30
CA VAL A 226 29.12 5.63 15.09
C VAL A 226 29.96 6.53 14.19
N PRO A 227 29.57 7.79 13.93
CA PRO A 227 30.42 8.70 13.20
C PRO A 227 31.73 8.85 13.97
N VAL A 228 32.83 8.35 13.40
CA VAL A 228 34.16 8.74 13.87
C VAL A 228 34.30 10.20 13.49
N VAL A 229 34.13 11.07 14.47
CA VAL A 229 34.45 12.50 14.34
C VAL A 229 35.94 12.57 14.02
N GLN A 230 36.30 13.03 12.83
CA GLN A 230 37.64 13.55 12.52
C GLN A 230 37.58 15.07 12.53
#